data_AF-A0A957MUL8-F1
#
_entry.id   AF-A0A957MUL8-F1
#
_cell.length_a   1.000
_cell.length_b   1.000
_cell.length_c   1.000
_cell.angle_alpha   90.00
_cell.angle_beta   90.00
_cell.angle_gamma   90.00
#
_symmetry.space_group_name_H-M   'P 1'
#
loop_
_entity.id
_entity.type
_entity.pdbx_description
1 polymer ?
#
loop_
_entity_poly.entity_id
_entity_poly.type
_entity_poly.pdbx_seq_one_letter_code
_entity_poly.pdbx_strand_id
1 'polypeptide(L)'
;MSKKWKVKNHAATTPPPRQRRSRWLTLALIAVAAAAAISIGIWLVQRSQPAPLTTGAAPGEAASSPVDGPRLALDQDLFDYGDVKLNSTIETEINVKNIGDEVLALAENPRVELVEGC
;
A
#
# COMPACT_ATOMS: atom_id res chain seq x y z
N MET A 1 -33.00 87.68 -25.31
CA MET A 1 -31.65 87.07 -25.38
C MET A 1 -31.45 86.14 -24.20
N SER A 2 -31.43 84.82 -24.41
CA SER A 2 -30.72 83.87 -23.52
C SER A 2 -30.65 82.49 -24.18
N LYS A 3 -29.43 82.00 -24.28
CA LYS A 3 -28.96 80.86 -25.08
C LYS A 3 -29.33 79.55 -24.39
N LYS A 4 -30.05 78.64 -25.06
CA LYS A 4 -30.18 77.24 -24.61
C LYS A 4 -29.20 76.37 -25.39
N TRP A 5 -28.10 76.05 -24.73
CA TRP A 5 -26.98 75.29 -25.24
C TRP A 5 -27.32 73.79 -25.28
N LYS A 6 -27.04 73.18 -26.43
CA LYS A 6 -27.23 71.75 -26.76
C LYS A 6 -26.04 70.96 -26.19
N VAL A 7 -26.26 70.06 -25.25
CA VAL A 7 -25.22 69.14 -24.75
C VAL A 7 -25.38 67.79 -25.43
N LYS A 8 -24.30 67.35 -26.09
CA LYS A 8 -24.19 66.06 -26.78
C LYS A 8 -23.83 65.00 -25.74
N ASN A 9 -24.55 63.88 -25.73
CA ASN A 9 -24.20 62.73 -24.89
C ASN A 9 -22.98 62.03 -25.49
N HIS A 10 -21.84 62.14 -24.82
CA HIS A 10 -20.67 61.34 -25.14
C HIS A 10 -20.83 59.96 -24.50
N ALA A 11 -20.81 58.92 -25.32
CA ALA A 11 -20.77 57.54 -24.87
C ALA A 11 -19.55 57.33 -23.95
N ALA A 12 -19.81 56.98 -22.70
CA ALA A 12 -18.77 56.69 -21.73
C ALA A 12 -18.23 55.27 -22.00
N THR A 13 -17.01 55.22 -22.53
CA THR A 13 -16.14 54.03 -22.51
C THR A 13 -16.00 53.52 -21.08
N THR A 14 -16.48 52.31 -20.81
CA THR A 14 -16.38 51.67 -19.50
C THR A 14 -14.95 51.14 -19.26
N PRO A 15 -14.31 51.40 -18.10
CA PRO A 15 -13.03 50.78 -17.75
C PRO A 15 -13.20 49.29 -17.37
N PRO A 16 -12.19 48.43 -17.60
CA PRO A 16 -12.30 47.00 -17.24
C PRO A 16 -12.34 46.78 -15.72
N PRO A 17 -13.08 45.77 -15.23
CA PRO A 17 -13.19 45.49 -13.81
C PRO A 17 -11.88 45.00 -13.18
N ARG A 18 -11.55 45.65 -12.07
CA ARG A 18 -10.32 45.56 -11.27
C ARG A 18 -10.31 44.29 -10.40
N GLN A 19 -9.31 43.43 -10.63
CA GLN A 19 -8.46 42.82 -9.60
C GLN A 19 -9.13 42.14 -8.38
N ARG A 20 -10.01 41.15 -8.61
CA ARG A 20 -10.53 40.24 -7.55
C ARG A 20 -9.97 38.80 -7.61
N ARG A 21 -8.98 38.53 -8.48
CA ARG A 21 -8.35 37.20 -8.66
C ARG A 21 -7.13 36.94 -7.78
N SER A 22 -6.53 37.97 -7.17
CA SER A 22 -5.26 37.83 -6.44
C SER A 22 -5.37 37.03 -5.13
N ARG A 23 -6.43 37.21 -4.34
CA ARG A 23 -6.58 36.51 -3.05
C ARG A 23 -6.77 34.99 -3.18
N TRP A 24 -7.45 34.55 -4.24
CA TRP A 24 -7.67 33.11 -4.47
C TRP A 24 -6.42 32.44 -5.06
N LEU A 25 -5.68 33.18 -5.90
CA LEU A 25 -4.38 32.72 -6.41
C LEU A 25 -3.34 32.59 -5.29
N THR A 26 -3.31 33.51 -4.31
CA THR A 26 -2.41 33.38 -3.15
C THR A 26 -2.78 32.20 -2.27
N LEU A 27 -4.07 31.93 -2.04
CA LEU A 27 -4.52 30.75 -1.29
C LEU A 27 -4.19 29.45 -2.02
N ALA A 28 -4.39 29.40 -3.33
CA ALA A 28 -4.02 28.25 -4.16
C ALA A 28 -2.49 28.00 -4.14
N LEU A 29 -1.68 29.06 -4.21
CA LEU A 29 -0.22 28.96 -4.10
C LEU A 29 0.24 28.42 -2.74
N ILE A 30 -0.37 28.88 -1.64
CA ILE A 30 -0.06 28.38 -0.29
C ILE A 30 -0.43 26.90 -0.17
N ALA A 31 -1.60 26.49 -0.69
CA ALA A 31 -2.03 25.10 -0.65
C ALA A 31 -1.09 24.17 -1.44
N VAL A 32 -0.64 24.60 -2.63
CA VAL A 32 0.32 23.84 -3.44
C VAL A 32 1.68 23.74 -2.74
N ALA A 33 2.17 24.85 -2.15
CA ALA A 33 3.44 24.84 -1.41
C ALA A 33 3.39 23.90 -0.19
N ALA A 34 2.26 23.88 0.53
CA ALA A 34 2.07 22.97 1.66
C ALA A 34 2.05 21.50 1.22
N ALA A 35 1.34 21.18 0.14
CA ALA A 35 1.32 19.82 -0.41
C ALA A 35 2.72 19.36 -0.87
N ALA A 36 3.49 20.26 -1.49
CA ALA A 36 4.87 19.98 -1.90
C ALA A 36 5.78 19.72 -0.68
N ALA A 37 5.68 20.52 0.37
CA ALA A 37 6.46 20.34 1.60
C ALA A 37 6.14 19.00 2.29
N ILE A 38 4.86 18.61 2.36
CA ILE A 38 4.43 17.32 2.92
C ILE A 38 5.00 16.18 2.08
N SER A 39 4.91 16.27 0.76
CA SER A 39 5.43 15.25 -0.17
C SER A 39 6.95 15.07 -0.02
N ILE A 40 7.70 16.17 0.10
CA ILE A 40 9.15 16.15 0.32
C ILE A 40 9.47 15.53 1.69
N GLY A 41 8.70 15.84 2.74
CA GLY A 41 8.87 15.25 4.06
C GLY A 41 8.69 13.73 4.05
N ILE A 42 7.62 13.24 3.43
CA ILE A 42 7.35 11.79 3.29
C ILE A 42 8.49 11.10 2.54
N TRP A 43 8.97 11.70 1.46
CA TRP A 43 10.05 11.16 0.66
C TRP A 43 11.41 11.16 1.38
N LEU A 44 11.71 12.19 2.17
CA LEU A 44 12.91 12.23 3.01
C LEU A 44 12.88 11.13 4.08
N VAL A 45 11.70 10.88 4.69
CA VAL A 45 11.51 9.81 5.68
C VAL A 45 11.68 8.43 5.03
N GLN A 46 11.11 8.19 3.85
CA GLN A 46 11.31 6.93 3.11
C GLN A 46 12.79 6.70 2.73
N ARG A 47 13.51 7.75 2.31
CA ARG A 47 14.95 7.64 2.02
C ARG A 47 15.82 7.39 3.23
N SER A 48 15.36 7.83 4.39
CA SER A 48 16.08 7.70 5.67
C SER A 48 15.79 6.37 6.36
N GLN A 49 14.94 5.51 5.78
CA GLN A 49 14.77 4.16 6.29
C GLN A 49 16.08 3.41 6.04
N PRO A 50 16.82 3.01 7.10
CA PRO A 50 17.91 2.07 6.93
C PRO A 50 17.33 0.85 6.24
N ALA A 51 18.05 0.32 5.24
CA ALA A 51 17.68 -0.94 4.61
C ALA A 51 17.26 -1.91 5.72
N PRO A 52 16.09 -2.58 5.60
CA PRO A 52 15.75 -3.61 6.57
C PRO A 52 16.96 -4.51 6.67
N LEU A 53 17.44 -4.72 7.90
CA LEU A 53 18.52 -5.64 8.17
C LEU A 53 18.00 -7.01 7.76
N THR A 54 18.15 -7.32 6.47
CA THR A 54 18.22 -8.68 6.00
C THR A 54 19.49 -9.18 6.67
N THR A 55 19.34 -9.79 7.84
CA THR A 55 20.26 -10.80 8.33
C THR A 55 20.16 -11.98 7.36
N GLY A 56 20.52 -11.72 6.10
CA GLY A 56 20.91 -12.72 5.13
C GLY A 56 22.33 -13.04 5.52
N ALA A 57 22.49 -14.23 6.10
CA ALA A 57 23.75 -14.88 6.29
C ALA A 57 24.68 -14.61 5.10
N ALA A 58 25.97 -14.47 5.40
CA ALA A 58 27.02 -14.58 4.39
C ALA A 58 26.69 -15.72 3.40
N PRO A 59 27.12 -15.64 2.13
CA PRO A 59 27.19 -16.81 1.26
C PRO A 59 28.33 -17.72 1.76
N GLY A 60 28.21 -18.19 3.00
CA GLY A 60 28.80 -19.43 3.46
C GLY A 60 27.81 -20.49 3.00
N GLU A 61 28.16 -21.15 1.91
CA GLU A 61 27.70 -22.45 1.46
C GLU A 61 27.46 -23.40 2.65
N ALA A 62 26.32 -23.24 3.33
CA ALA A 62 25.64 -24.38 3.92
C ALA A 62 25.01 -25.10 2.73
N ALA A 63 25.84 -25.86 2.01
CA ALA A 63 25.36 -26.97 1.22
C ALA A 63 24.66 -27.91 2.21
N SER A 64 23.41 -27.61 2.54
CA SER A 64 22.46 -28.58 3.02
C SER A 64 22.52 -29.68 1.99
N SER A 65 23.13 -30.82 2.36
CA SER A 65 23.15 -31.99 1.50
C SER A 65 21.74 -32.19 0.96
N PRO A 66 21.56 -32.39 -0.36
CA PRO A 66 20.25 -32.70 -0.90
C PRO A 66 19.68 -33.84 -0.04
N VAL A 67 18.49 -33.62 0.50
CA VAL A 67 17.87 -34.61 1.37
C VAL A 67 17.40 -35.72 0.45
N ASP A 68 18.12 -36.85 0.43
CA ASP A 68 17.86 -37.97 -0.47
C ASP A 68 16.40 -38.46 -0.39
N GLY A 69 15.76 -38.59 -1.55
CA GLY A 69 14.41 -39.09 -1.76
C GLY A 69 13.33 -38.00 -1.75
N PRO A 70 12.04 -38.38 -1.84
CA PRO A 70 10.94 -37.42 -1.80
C PRO A 70 10.83 -36.83 -0.40
N ARG A 71 10.85 -35.49 -0.31
CA ARG A 71 10.75 -34.77 0.97
C ARG A 71 9.82 -33.59 0.85
N LEU A 72 9.00 -33.42 1.88
CA LEU A 72 7.97 -32.42 1.95
C LEU A 72 8.29 -31.46 3.10
N ALA A 73 8.21 -30.16 2.82
CA ALA A 73 8.20 -29.11 3.83
C ALA A 73 6.84 -28.41 3.84
N LEU A 74 6.38 -28.09 5.04
CA LEU A 74 5.21 -27.27 5.30
C LEU A 74 5.67 -25.92 5.84
N ASP A 75 4.90 -24.88 5.55
CA ASP A 75 5.15 -23.56 6.15
C ASP A 75 4.77 -23.54 7.64
N GLN A 76 3.80 -24.36 8.04
CA GLN A 76 3.30 -24.46 9.40
C GLN A 76 2.81 -25.89 9.71
N ASP A 77 3.13 -26.36 10.91
CA ASP A 77 2.81 -27.70 11.43
C ASP A 77 1.66 -27.69 12.45
N LEU A 78 1.40 -26.56 13.10
CA LEU A 78 0.33 -26.37 14.07
C LEU A 78 -0.56 -25.17 13.71
N PHE A 79 -1.87 -25.42 13.65
CA PHE A 79 -2.89 -24.39 13.53
C PHE A 79 -3.73 -24.37 14.82
N ASP A 80 -3.62 -23.28 15.58
CA ASP A 80 -4.48 -23.02 16.74
C ASP A 80 -5.54 -21.99 16.35
N TYR A 81 -6.80 -22.39 16.38
CA TYR A 81 -7.94 -21.53 16.03
C TYR A 81 -8.58 -20.87 17.26
N GLY A 82 -8.13 -21.18 18.47
CA GLY A 82 -8.68 -20.68 19.72
C GLY A 82 -10.18 -20.97 19.89
N ASP A 83 -10.92 -19.99 20.39
CA ASP A 83 -12.36 -20.09 20.62
C ASP A 83 -13.15 -19.96 19.30
N VAL A 84 -13.59 -21.10 18.75
CA VAL A 84 -14.43 -21.15 17.56
C VAL A 84 -15.88 -21.42 17.96
N LYS A 85 -16.81 -20.63 17.42
CA LYS A 85 -18.24 -20.81 17.68
C LYS A 85 -18.72 -22.15 17.13
N LEU A 86 -19.62 -22.80 17.87
CA LEU A 86 -20.32 -24.00 17.42
C LEU A 86 -20.96 -23.78 16.03
N ASN A 87 -20.84 -24.79 15.17
CA ASN A 87 -21.32 -24.78 13.79
C ASN A 87 -20.63 -23.75 12.86
N SER A 88 -19.40 -23.36 13.16
CA SER A 88 -18.58 -22.57 12.22
C SER A 88 -17.67 -23.47 11.40
N THR A 89 -17.64 -23.27 10.09
CA THR A 89 -16.66 -23.89 9.20
C THR A 89 -15.37 -23.09 9.22
N ILE A 90 -14.24 -23.78 9.32
CA ILE A 90 -12.91 -23.20 9.21
C ILE A 90 -12.29 -23.67 7.90
N GLU A 91 -11.80 -22.73 7.10
CA GLU A 91 -10.99 -23.02 5.92
C GLU A 91 -9.53 -22.69 6.23
N THR A 92 -8.60 -23.54 5.79
CA THR A 92 -7.17 -23.35 6.01
C THR A 92 -6.42 -23.77 4.77
N GLU A 93 -5.55 -22.87 4.30
CA GLU A 93 -4.68 -23.11 3.16
C GLU A 93 -3.30 -23.52 3.67
N ILE A 94 -2.83 -24.68 3.21
CA ILE A 94 -1.54 -25.22 3.58
C ILE A 94 -0.66 -25.24 2.34
N ASN A 95 0.40 -24.47 2.38
CA ASN A 95 1.41 -24.47 1.33
C ASN A 95 2.40 -25.61 1.58
N VAL A 96 2.63 -26.39 0.52
CA VAL A 96 3.45 -27.58 0.55
C VAL A 96 4.56 -27.44 -0.48
N LYS A 97 5.80 -27.70 -0.07
CA LYS A 97 6.97 -27.60 -0.95
C LYS A 97 7.73 -28.92 -0.99
N ASN A 98 8.04 -29.39 -2.20
CA ASN A 98 9.02 -30.46 -2.37
C ASN A 98 10.43 -29.90 -2.14
N ILE A 99 11.13 -30.41 -1.13
CA ILE A 99 12.50 -30.03 -0.77
C ILE A 99 13.50 -31.19 -0.98
N GLY A 100 13.01 -32.32 -1.48
CA GLY A 100 13.83 -33.47 -1.84
C GLY A 100 14.38 -33.38 -3.24
N ASP A 101 15.15 -34.39 -3.63
CA ASP A 101 15.74 -34.54 -4.96
C ASP A 101 14.94 -35.48 -5.88
N GLU A 102 13.93 -36.17 -5.35
CA GLU A 102 13.01 -37.01 -6.10
C GLU A 102 11.59 -36.41 -6.24
N VAL A 103 10.81 -36.99 -7.14
CA VAL A 103 9.41 -36.57 -7.38
C VAL A 103 8.55 -36.92 -6.16
N LEU A 104 7.92 -35.89 -5.58
CA LEU A 104 6.97 -36.02 -4.48
C LEU A 104 5.54 -36.22 -5.03
N ALA A 105 4.93 -37.37 -4.72
CA ALA A 105 3.52 -37.64 -5.01
C ALA A 105 2.67 -37.48 -3.74
N LEU A 106 1.66 -36.62 -3.79
CA LEU A 106 0.70 -36.45 -2.70
C LEU A 106 -0.44 -37.46 -2.84
N ALA A 107 -0.90 -38.02 -1.73
CA ALA A 107 -2.11 -38.84 -1.72
C ALA A 107 -3.36 -37.95 -1.89
N GLU A 108 -4.33 -38.39 -2.69
CA GLU A 108 -5.55 -37.61 -2.97
C GLU A 108 -6.41 -37.33 -1.73
N ASN A 109 -6.37 -38.20 -0.71
CA ASN A 109 -7.19 -38.08 0.50
C ASN A 109 -6.31 -37.97 1.75
N PRO A 110 -6.11 -36.77 2.32
CA PRO A 110 -5.48 -36.62 3.63
C PRO A 110 -6.37 -37.27 4.70
N ARG A 111 -5.77 -38.06 5.59
CA ARG A 111 -6.47 -38.65 6.73
C ARG A 111 -6.53 -37.64 7.85
N VAL A 112 -7.73 -37.42 8.39
CA VAL A 112 -7.93 -36.60 9.58
C VAL A 112 -8.25 -37.55 10.73
N GLU A 113 -7.46 -37.45 11.80
CA GLU A 113 -7.69 -38.21 13.04
C GLU A 113 -8.06 -37.23 14.14
N LEU A 114 -9.20 -37.49 14.79
CA LEU A 114 -9.60 -36.73 15.97
C LEU A 114 -8.87 -37.30 17.18
N VAL A 115 -7.98 -36.51 17.76
CA VAL A 115 -7.41 -36.79 19.07
C VAL A 115 -8.28 -36.08 20.10
N GLU A 116 -9.10 -36.83 20.83
CA GLU A 116 -9.96 -36.24 21.86
C GLU A 116 -9.11 -35.65 22.99
N GLY A 117 -9.29 -34.35 23.27
CA GLY A 117 -8.82 -33.69 24.48
C GLY A 117 -9.91 -33.73 25.57
N CYS A 118 -9.51 -33.97 26.83
CA CYS A 118 -10.41 -33.99 27.99
C CYS A 118 -10.90 -32.59 28.38
#